data_AF-A0A5K0VJJ7-F1
#
_entry.id   AF-A0A5K0VJJ7-F1
#
_cell.length_a   1.000
_cell.length_b   1.000
_cell.length_c   1.000
_cell.angle_alpha   90.00
_cell.angle_beta   90.00
_cell.angle_gamma   90.00
#
_symmetry.space_group_name_H-M   'P 1'
#
loop_
_entity.id
_entity.type
_entity.pdbx_description
1 polymer ?
#
loop_
_entity_poly.entity_id
_entity_poly.type
_entity_poly.pdbx_seq_one_letter_code
_entity_poly.pdbx_strand_id
1 'polypeptide(L)'
;LLVEQSRIPGMKSGGGLKPKAYTAIEKAMMDRFGLEFTKDKIKNKLKYSKPNLTVMKEMLNTSGFGYDPINKCIEVDPQVWNDYIE
;
A
#
# COMPACT_ATOMS: atom_id res chain seq x y z
N LEU A 1 5.98 0.39 7.59
CA LEU A 1 5.48 -0.85 8.23
C LEU A 1 4.99 -1.93 7.25
N LEU A 2 3.79 -1.83 6.64
CA LEU A 2 3.29 -2.90 5.74
C LEU A 2 4.20 -3.14 4.51
N VAL A 3 4.51 -2.07 3.78
CA VAL A 3 5.40 -2.13 2.59
C VAL A 3 6.81 -2.59 2.99
N GLU A 4 7.32 -2.06 4.09
CA GLU A 4 8.64 -2.37 4.63
C GLU A 4 8.79 -3.86 4.99
N GLN A 5 7.83 -4.42 5.73
CA GLN A 5 7.81 -5.84 6.07
C GLN A 5 7.65 -6.72 4.83
N SER A 6 7.01 -6.23 3.77
CA SER A 6 6.90 -6.96 2.51
C SER A 6 8.22 -7.07 1.73
N ARG A 7 9.21 -6.22 2.02
CA ARG A 7 10.54 -6.21 1.39
C ARG A 7 11.54 -7.11 2.11
N ILE A 8 11.24 -7.53 3.34
CA ILE A 8 12.12 -8.40 4.14
C ILE A 8 12.05 -9.84 3.60
N PRO A 9 13.20 -10.49 3.31
CA PRO A 9 13.23 -11.87 2.86
C PRO A 9 12.45 -12.82 3.78
N GLY A 10 11.61 -13.65 3.17
CA GLY A 10 10.80 -14.64 3.90
C GLY A 10 9.61 -14.07 4.68
N MET A 11 9.35 -12.76 4.67
CA MET A 11 8.16 -12.14 5.28
C MET A 11 6.93 -12.10 4.35
N LYS A 12 7.12 -12.39 3.06
CA LYS A 12 6.08 -12.43 2.02
C LYS A 12 6.05 -13.80 1.33
N SER A 13 4.88 -14.22 0.86
CA SER A 13 4.63 -15.34 -0.06
C SER A 13 3.69 -14.89 -1.19
N GLY A 14 3.43 -15.75 -2.19
CA GLY A 14 2.59 -15.42 -3.35
C GLY A 14 1.21 -14.84 -3.01
N GLY A 15 0.63 -15.22 -1.86
CA GLY A 15 -0.65 -14.71 -1.38
C GLY A 15 -0.60 -13.41 -0.55
N GLY A 16 0.58 -12.95 -0.13
CA GLY A 16 0.72 -11.76 0.72
C GLY A 16 1.74 -11.91 1.86
N LEU A 17 1.54 -11.15 2.94
CA LEU A 17 2.41 -11.19 4.11
C LEU A 17 2.20 -12.47 4.92
N LYS A 18 3.29 -13.04 5.45
CA LYS A 18 3.25 -14.21 6.33
C LYS A 18 2.79 -13.81 7.75
N PRO A 19 2.29 -14.76 8.57
CA PRO A 19 1.87 -14.47 9.95
C PRO A 19 2.91 -13.73 10.79
N LYS A 20 4.20 -14.09 10.65
CA LYS A 20 5.32 -13.43 11.34
C LYS A 20 5.46 -11.95 10.98
N ALA A 21 5.18 -11.58 9.72
CA ALA A 21 5.20 -10.19 9.29
C ALA A 21 4.06 -9.42 9.95
N TYR A 22 2.86 -10.00 10.02
CA TYR A 22 1.74 -9.37 10.73
C TYR A 22 2.00 -9.18 12.22
N THR A 23 2.64 -10.15 12.89
CA THR A 23 3.05 -9.99 14.30
C THR A 23 4.06 -8.84 14.47
N ALA A 24 5.02 -8.71 13.56
CA ALA A 24 5.98 -7.61 13.59
C ALA A 24 5.30 -6.25 13.36
N ILE A 25 4.35 -6.18 12.42
CA ILE A 25 3.57 -4.96 12.14
C ILE A 25 2.72 -4.60 13.35
N GLU A 26 2.02 -5.57 13.93
CA GLU A 26 1.19 -5.37 15.13
C GLU A 26 2.01 -4.79 16.27
N LYS A 27 3.16 -5.39 16.59
CA LYS A 27 4.07 -4.86 17.63
C LYS A 27 4.51 -3.43 17.33
N ALA A 28 4.92 -3.14 16.09
CA ALA A 28 5.38 -1.81 15.70
C ALA A 28 4.24 -0.76 15.66
N MET A 29 3.02 -1.17 15.32
CA MET A 29 1.85 -0.30 15.36
C MET A 29 1.45 0.00 16.81
N MET A 30 1.46 -1.01 17.69
CA MET A 30 1.17 -0.81 19.11
C MET A 30 2.18 0.11 19.80
N ASP A 31 3.47 -0.06 19.49
CA ASP A 31 4.55 0.79 19.99
C ASP A 31 4.39 2.26 19.57
N ARG A 32 4.00 2.50 18.30
CA ARG A 32 3.90 3.87 17.74
C ARG A 32 2.58 4.56 17.99
N PHE A 33 1.48 3.81 18.05
CA PHE A 33 0.12 4.36 17.97
C PHE A 33 -0.83 3.81 19.05
N GLY A 34 -0.39 2.89 19.91
CA GLY A 34 -1.17 2.36 21.03
C GLY A 34 -1.84 0.99 20.78
N LEU A 35 -2.41 0.42 21.83
CA LEU A 35 -2.89 -0.97 21.87
C LEU A 35 -4.12 -1.27 20.98
N GLU A 36 -4.71 -0.25 20.36
CA GLU A 36 -5.90 -0.41 19.53
C GLU A 36 -5.66 -1.09 18.19
N PHE A 37 -4.39 -1.26 17.81
CA PHE A 37 -3.96 -1.82 16.52
C PHE A 37 -3.74 -3.33 16.59
N THR A 38 -4.83 -4.08 16.50
CA THR A 38 -4.79 -5.55 16.43
C THR A 38 -4.46 -6.05 15.03
N LYS A 39 -3.92 -7.27 14.96
CA LYS A 39 -3.63 -7.99 13.72
C LYS A 39 -4.83 -8.06 12.78
N ASP A 40 -6.04 -8.22 13.32
CA ASP A 40 -7.26 -8.29 12.52
C ASP A 40 -7.56 -6.95 11.84
N LYS A 41 -7.51 -5.85 12.60
CA LYS A 41 -7.65 -4.48 12.05
C LYS A 41 -6.59 -4.19 11.00
N ILE A 42 -5.35 -4.64 11.19
CA ILE A 42 -4.25 -4.48 10.22
C ILE A 42 -4.54 -5.25 8.93
N LYS A 43 -4.98 -6.51 9.04
CA LYS A 43 -5.37 -7.32 7.88
C LYS A 43 -6.56 -6.71 7.14
N ASN A 44 -7.56 -6.24 7.88
CA ASN A 44 -8.73 -5.61 7.34
C ASN A 44 -8.37 -4.33 6.56
N LYS A 45 -7.54 -3.47 7.16
CA LYS A 45 -7.05 -2.27 6.47
C LYS A 45 -6.29 -2.61 5.19
N LEU A 46 -5.41 -3.62 5.23
CA LEU A 46 -4.67 -4.06 4.04
C LEU A 46 -5.62 -4.58 2.96
N LYS A 47 -6.66 -5.35 3.32
CA LYS A 47 -7.66 -5.86 2.39
C LYS A 47 -8.33 -4.73 1.59
N TYR A 48 -8.72 -3.65 2.27
CA TYR A 48 -9.36 -2.50 1.62
C TYR A 48 -8.39 -1.56 0.91
N SER A 49 -7.14 -1.46 1.35
CA SER A 49 -6.14 -0.62 0.68
C SER A 49 -5.53 -1.27 -0.56
N LYS A 50 -5.52 -2.61 -0.65
CA LYS A 50 -4.88 -3.33 -1.74
C LYS A 50 -5.45 -2.98 -3.13
N PRO A 51 -6.78 -2.91 -3.35
CA PRO A 51 -7.34 -2.49 -4.63
C PRO A 51 -6.87 -1.11 -5.07
N ASN A 52 -6.92 -0.12 -4.17
CA ASN A 52 -6.48 1.24 -4.48
C ASN A 52 -4.98 1.28 -4.83
N LEU A 53 -4.15 0.51 -4.13
CA LEU A 53 -2.72 0.40 -4.45
C LEU A 53 -2.46 -0.29 -5.80
N THR A 54 -3.31 -1.25 -6.19
CA THR A 54 -3.24 -1.87 -7.52
C THR A 54 -3.57 -0.85 -8.60
N VAL A 55 -4.68 -0.11 -8.46
CA VAL A 55 -5.10 0.92 -9.41
C VAL A 55 -4.03 2.02 -9.54
N MET A 56 -3.49 2.51 -8.41
CA MET A 56 -2.40 3.48 -8.44
C MET A 56 -1.16 2.95 -9.18
N LYS A 57 -0.84 1.66 -9.01
CA LYS A 57 0.29 1.04 -9.71
C LYS A 57 0.01 0.91 -11.21
N GLU A 58 -1.22 0.60 -11.60
CA GLU A 58 -1.62 0.54 -13.01
C GLU A 58 -1.54 1.93 -13.64
N MET A 59 -2.08 2.96 -12.99
CA MET A 59 -1.95 4.36 -13.42
C MET A 59 -0.49 4.76 -13.60
N LEU A 60 0.39 4.46 -12.64
CA LEU A 60 1.83 4.78 -12.74
C LEU A 60 2.58 3.97 -13.82
N ASN A 61 2.01 2.89 -14.34
CA ASN A 61 2.57 2.18 -15.50
C ASN A 61 2.07 2.75 -16.83
N THR A 62 1.06 3.60 -16.81
CA THR A 62 0.53 4.29 -18.00
C THR A 62 1.39 5.51 -18.31
N SER A 63 1.72 5.70 -19.59
CA SER A 63 2.51 6.85 -20.03
C SER A 63 1.80 8.16 -19.69
N GLY A 64 2.56 9.15 -19.17
CA GLY A 64 2.05 10.47 -18.80
C GLY A 64 1.52 10.56 -17.36
N PHE A 65 1.49 9.46 -16.61
CA PHE A 65 1.22 9.47 -15.18
C PHE A 65 2.54 9.48 -14.38
N GLY A 66 2.60 10.39 -13.41
CA GLY A 66 3.67 10.53 -12.45
C GLY A 66 3.17 10.36 -11.00
N TYR A 67 4.12 10.39 -10.06
CA TYR A 67 3.82 10.39 -8.64
C TYR A 67 4.47 11.62 -8.01
N ASP A 68 3.67 12.47 -7.38
CA ASP A 68 4.19 13.60 -6.63
C ASP A 68 4.56 13.14 -5.20
N PRO A 69 5.86 13.12 -4.83
CA PRO A 69 6.30 12.62 -3.53
C PRO A 69 5.97 13.58 -2.38
N ILE A 70 5.67 14.85 -2.67
CA ILE A 70 5.40 15.90 -1.68
C ILE A 70 3.97 15.75 -1.14
N ASN A 71 3.00 15.79 -2.03
CA ASN A 71 1.57 15.64 -1.75
C ASN A 71 1.13 14.18 -1.69
N LYS A 72 2.00 13.24 -2.08
CA LYS A 72 1.80 11.79 -2.05
C LYS A 72 0.62 11.32 -2.93
N CYS A 73 0.40 11.98 -4.05
CA CYS A 73 -0.68 11.69 -5.00
C CYS A 73 -0.16 11.38 -6.41
N ILE A 74 -1.05 10.88 -7.25
CA ILE A 74 -0.79 10.73 -8.68
C ILE A 74 -0.80 12.13 -9.30
N GLU A 75 0.25 12.43 -10.05
CA GLU A 75 0.37 13.66 -10.85
C GLU A 75 0.18 13.29 -12.31
N VAL A 76 -0.68 14.01 -13.02
CA VAL A 76 -1.00 13.71 -14.41
C VAL A 76 -1.48 14.99 -15.09
N ASP A 77 -1.10 15.16 -16.35
CA ASP A 77 -1.59 16.27 -17.15
C ASP A 77 -3.11 16.10 -17.41
N PRO A 78 -3.93 17.17 -17.33
CA PRO A 78 -5.36 17.07 -17.57
C PRO A 78 -5.75 16.43 -18.90
N GLN A 79 -4.95 16.61 -19.96
CA GLN A 79 -5.19 15.99 -21.26
C GLN A 79 -4.99 14.47 -21.19
N VAL A 80 -3.87 14.02 -20.59
CA VAL A 80 -3.58 12.59 -20.39
C VAL A 80 -4.65 11.93 -19.50
N TRP A 81 -5.14 12.65 -18.50
CA TRP A 81 -6.23 12.17 -17.66
C TRP A 81 -7.52 11.97 -18.45
N ASN A 82 -7.90 12.93 -19.29
CA ASN A 82 -9.10 12.84 -20.12
C ASN A 82 -9.01 11.66 -21.10
N ASP A 83 -7.88 11.47 -21.76
CA ASP A 83 -7.64 10.34 -22.68
C ASP A 83 -7.68 8.98 -21.96
N TYR A 84 -7.37 8.95 -20.66
CA TYR A 84 -7.37 7.71 -19.86
C TYR A 84 -8.75 7.30 -19.34
N ILE A 85 -9.67 8.25 -19.13
CA ILE A 85 -11.01 8.00 -18.58
C ILE A 85 -12.10 7.80 -19.63
N GLU A 86 -11.80 8.07 -20.91
CA GLU A 86 -12.67 7.81 -22.07
C GLU A 86 -12.76 6.31 -22.38
#